data_AF-A0A5P9HRH3-F1
#
_entry.id   AF-A0A5P9HRH3-F1
#
_cell.length_a   1.000
_cell.length_b   1.000
_cell.length_c   1.000
_cell.angle_alpha   90.00
_cell.angle_beta   90.00
_cell.angle_gamma   90.00
#
_symmetry.space_group_name_H-M   'P 1'
#
loop_
_entity.id
_entity.type
_entity.pdbx_description
1 polymer ?
#
loop_
_entity_poly.entity_id
_entity_poly.type
_entity_poly.pdbx_seq_one_letter_code
_entity_poly.pdbx_strand_id
1 'polypeptide(L)'
;MGIYNPEKNLRSQILRHFRSHPKSMAHIKKEYDANGSINHALVNSLKEKILLSLRNHKVWDKFDDAQIERLIMMELIQHLKRTSSKHSGKRQVKIAFPSRFRATTSPATLMIVIMLIFYLIYQLFIQDFSYTTNTVQAIKGELGLAEGFLLLLLSIFILFLSAPPLEKLYGSAKFVALFFIPGFLVFPFQQETLVHALSGSISGLMGVYVGLLVQKNRKIVQQRTWWVSGAFAIYFGAHYFLLGVLFSPYPLLSAALIGFLLSLIVKSKSYRKIADMKWRG
;
A
#
# COMPACT_ATOMS: atom_id res chain seq x y z
N MET A 1 56.45 -9.68 -11.87
CA MET A 1 56.35 -9.98 -10.42
C MET A 1 55.31 -9.05 -9.81
N GLY A 2 54.25 -9.59 -9.20
CA GLY A 2 53.23 -8.76 -8.55
C GLY A 2 53.80 -8.07 -7.32
N ILE A 3 53.67 -6.75 -7.22
CA ILE A 3 54.11 -5.96 -6.07
C ILE A 3 53.35 -6.46 -4.83
N TYR A 4 54.06 -7.12 -3.92
CA TYR A 4 53.50 -7.56 -2.65
C TYR A 4 53.14 -6.33 -1.83
N ASN A 5 51.83 -6.06 -1.68
CA ASN A 5 51.34 -4.99 -0.83
C ASN A 5 51.01 -5.56 0.56
N PRO A 6 51.86 -5.34 1.57
CA PRO A 6 51.69 -5.91 2.91
C PRO A 6 50.38 -5.45 3.56
N GLU A 7 49.98 -4.20 3.36
CA GLU A 7 48.74 -3.65 3.93
C GLU A 7 47.48 -4.38 3.40
N LYS A 8 47.48 -4.71 2.11
CA LYS A 8 46.38 -5.48 1.49
C LYS A 8 46.25 -6.88 2.11
N ASN A 9 47.38 -7.50 2.46
CA ASN A 9 47.39 -8.79 3.15
C ASN A 9 46.81 -8.66 4.57
N LEU A 10 47.20 -7.61 5.32
CA LEU A 10 46.65 -7.31 6.66
C LEU A 10 45.12 -7.23 6.65
N ARG A 11 44.59 -6.39 5.75
CA ARG A 11 43.15 -6.17 5.61
C ARG A 11 42.42 -7.46 5.30
N SER A 12 43.00 -8.32 4.46
CA SER A 12 42.41 -9.62 4.12
C SER A 12 42.36 -10.58 5.32
N GLN A 13 43.38 -10.58 6.18
CA GLN A 13 43.42 -11.39 7.40
C GLN A 13 42.43 -10.88 8.45
N ILE A 14 42.35 -9.57 8.65
CA ILE A 14 41.35 -8.93 9.53
C ILE A 14 39.93 -9.31 9.08
N LEU A 15 39.64 -9.26 7.78
CA LEU A 15 38.34 -9.67 7.24
C LEU A 15 38.06 -11.16 7.43
N ARG A 16 39.06 -12.04 7.35
CA ARG A 16 38.90 -13.47 7.67
C ARG A 16 38.53 -13.65 9.14
N HIS A 17 39.14 -12.88 10.05
CA HIS A 17 38.78 -12.92 11.47
C HIS A 17 37.35 -12.46 11.74
N PHE A 18 36.86 -11.42 11.07
CA PHE A 18 35.45 -11.03 11.17
C PHE A 18 34.50 -12.16 10.73
N ARG A 19 34.86 -12.90 9.68
CA ARG A 19 34.07 -14.06 9.21
C ARG A 19 34.11 -15.24 10.18
N SER A 20 35.22 -15.45 10.89
CA SER A 20 35.32 -16.50 11.91
C SER A 20 34.53 -16.21 13.20
N HIS A 21 34.09 -14.97 13.41
CA HIS A 21 33.34 -14.56 14.60
C HIS A 21 31.94 -13.97 14.27
N PRO A 22 31.04 -14.74 13.65
CA PRO A 22 29.77 -14.22 13.16
C PRO A 22 28.83 -13.72 14.28
N LYS A 23 28.87 -14.36 15.47
CA LYS A 23 28.04 -13.97 16.62
C LYS A 23 28.42 -12.59 17.17
N SER A 24 29.72 -12.35 17.36
CA SER A 24 30.24 -11.05 17.82
C SER A 24 29.92 -9.94 16.82
N MET A 25 30.08 -10.23 15.52
CA MET A 25 29.74 -9.28 14.45
C MET A 25 28.25 -8.96 14.37
N ALA A 26 27.38 -9.95 14.61
CA ALA A 26 25.93 -9.73 14.65
C ALA A 26 25.51 -8.84 15.84
N HIS A 27 26.14 -9.03 17.01
CA HIS A 27 25.87 -8.20 18.19
C HIS A 27 26.33 -6.76 17.98
N ILE A 28 27.57 -6.57 17.51
CA ILE A 28 28.14 -5.25 17.20
C ILE A 28 27.28 -4.53 16.16
N LYS A 29 26.78 -5.24 15.14
CA LYS A 29 25.87 -4.68 14.14
C LYS A 29 24.55 -4.21 14.77
N LYS A 30 23.93 -5.03 15.62
CA LYS A 30 22.66 -4.70 16.27
C LYS A 30 22.78 -3.43 17.12
N GLU A 31 23.87 -3.29 17.86
CA GLU A 31 24.14 -2.09 18.66
C GLU A 31 24.46 -0.86 17.80
N TYR A 32 25.25 -1.04 16.73
CA TYR A 32 25.56 0.03 15.79
C TYR A 32 24.31 0.57 15.09
N ASP A 33 23.42 -0.31 14.65
CA ASP A 33 22.15 0.06 14.01
C ASP A 33 21.18 0.74 15.00
N ALA A 34 21.28 0.44 16.30
CA ALA A 34 20.40 1.01 17.34
C ALA A 34 20.88 2.38 17.85
N ASN A 35 22.20 2.54 18.08
CA ASN A 35 22.74 3.68 18.81
C ASN A 35 23.65 4.59 17.96
N GLY A 36 23.94 4.22 16.71
CA GLY A 36 24.87 4.96 15.83
C GLY A 36 26.31 5.02 16.35
N SER A 37 26.61 4.35 17.46
CA SER A 37 27.90 4.35 18.12
C SER A 37 28.44 2.93 18.26
N ILE A 38 29.75 2.79 18.06
CA ILE A 38 30.48 1.53 18.22
C ILE A 38 30.98 1.53 19.65
N ASN A 39 30.10 1.22 20.61
CA ASN A 39 30.47 1.30 22.02
C ASN A 39 31.26 0.07 22.49
N HIS A 40 32.16 0.33 23.44
CA HIS A 40 33.57 -0.05 23.32
C HIS A 40 33.96 -1.47 23.78
N ALA A 41 33.20 -2.14 24.64
CA ALA A 41 33.66 -3.37 25.31
C ALA A 41 33.79 -4.58 24.35
N LEU A 42 32.77 -4.82 23.52
CA LEU A 42 32.77 -5.92 22.56
C LEU A 42 33.75 -5.69 21.41
N VAL A 43 33.94 -4.43 21.04
CA VAL A 43 34.88 -4.03 20.00
C VAL A 43 36.31 -4.15 20.51
N ASN A 44 36.57 -3.76 21.76
CA ASN A 44 37.87 -3.96 22.41
C ASN A 44 38.18 -5.46 22.56
N SER A 45 37.22 -6.28 22.99
CA SER A 45 37.41 -7.74 23.06
C SER A 45 37.68 -8.36 21.69
N LEU A 46 37.04 -7.88 20.62
CA LEU A 46 37.30 -8.34 19.26
C LEU A 46 38.69 -7.88 18.77
N LYS A 47 39.09 -6.63 19.08
CA LYS A 47 40.43 -6.11 18.75
C LYS A 47 41.52 -6.94 19.40
N GLU A 48 41.44 -7.20 20.70
CA GLU A 48 42.41 -7.99 21.44
C GLU A 48 42.57 -9.40 20.84
N LYS A 49 41.45 -10.06 20.52
CA LYS A 49 41.48 -11.38 19.88
C LYS A 49 42.14 -11.36 18.50
N ILE A 50 41.88 -10.33 17.71
CA ILE A 50 42.49 -10.16 16.38
C ILE A 50 43.99 -9.86 16.53
N LEU A 51 44.38 -8.97 17.46
CA LEU A 51 45.78 -8.64 17.73
C LEU A 51 46.57 -9.87 18.18
N LEU A 52 46.05 -10.64 19.14
CA LEU A 52 46.69 -11.88 19.61
C LEU A 52 46.85 -12.90 18.47
N SER A 53 45.81 -13.06 17.65
CA SER A 53 45.88 -13.99 16.52
C SER A 53 46.83 -13.52 15.41
N LEU A 54 46.94 -12.21 15.18
CA LEU A 54 47.86 -11.63 14.19
C LEU A 54 49.31 -11.71 14.64
N ARG A 55 49.59 -11.51 15.94
CA ARG A 55 50.93 -11.67 16.54
C ARG A 55 51.45 -13.11 16.40
N ASN A 56 50.58 -14.11 16.59
CA ASN A 56 50.96 -15.52 16.47
C ASN A 56 51.35 -15.94 15.05
N HIS A 57 51.00 -15.17 14.03
CA HIS A 57 51.27 -15.51 12.63
C HIS A 57 52.59 -14.95 12.05
N LYS A 58 53.43 -14.26 12.84
CA LYS A 58 54.73 -13.69 12.39
C LYS A 58 54.66 -12.80 11.13
N VAL A 59 53.50 -12.29 10.75
CA VAL A 59 53.35 -11.50 9.50
C VAL A 59 53.78 -10.03 9.69
N TRP A 60 54.25 -9.59 10.88
CA TRP A 60 54.14 -8.17 11.27
C TRP A 60 55.33 -7.51 12.02
N ASP A 61 56.59 -7.72 11.63
CA ASP A 61 57.71 -6.87 12.15
C ASP A 61 57.67 -5.40 11.65
N LYS A 62 56.67 -5.03 10.83
CA LYS A 62 56.63 -3.76 10.08
C LYS A 62 55.52 -2.79 10.48
N PHE A 63 54.62 -3.18 11.39
CA PHE A 63 53.46 -2.37 11.76
C PHE A 63 53.31 -2.35 13.28
N ASP A 64 53.17 -1.15 13.84
CA ASP A 64 52.91 -0.98 15.27
C ASP A 64 51.48 -1.42 15.63
N ASP A 65 51.28 -1.87 16.87
CA ASP A 65 49.96 -2.28 17.35
C ASP A 65 48.90 -1.19 17.15
N ALA A 66 49.28 0.08 17.35
CA ALA A 66 48.40 1.23 17.14
C ALA A 66 47.93 1.36 15.67
N GLN A 67 48.79 1.01 14.70
CA GLN A 67 48.44 1.01 13.28
C GLN A 67 47.49 -0.13 12.95
N ILE A 68 47.71 -1.30 13.52
CA ILE A 68 46.85 -2.48 13.36
C ILE A 68 45.47 -2.22 13.96
N GLU A 69 45.40 -1.63 15.15
CA GLU A 69 44.12 -1.24 15.78
C GLU A 69 43.32 -0.24 14.94
N ARG A 70 43.98 0.77 14.37
CA ARG A 70 43.35 1.71 13.45
C ARG A 70 42.80 0.99 12.22
N LEU A 71 43.56 0.08 11.63
CA LEU A 71 43.13 -0.72 10.48
C LEU A 71 41.94 -1.63 10.81
N ILE A 72 41.93 -2.27 11.98
CA ILE A 72 40.80 -3.08 12.46
C ILE A 72 39.54 -2.20 12.57
N MET A 73 39.63 -1.01 13.17
CA MET A 73 38.49 -0.10 13.29
C MET A 73 37.97 0.37 11.94
N MET A 74 38.86 0.75 11.02
CA MET A 74 38.47 1.16 9.67
C MET A 74 37.74 0.05 8.92
N GLU A 75 38.29 -1.17 8.91
CA GLU A 75 37.67 -2.31 8.24
C GLU A 75 36.38 -2.74 8.94
N LEU A 76 36.28 -2.61 10.26
CA LEU A 76 35.04 -2.88 11.02
C LEU A 76 33.93 -1.91 10.61
N ILE A 77 34.20 -0.61 10.60
CA ILE A 77 33.25 0.42 10.15
C ILE A 77 32.87 0.18 8.69
N GLN A 78 33.84 -0.13 7.83
CA GLN A 78 33.58 -0.38 6.41
C GLN A 78 32.72 -1.64 6.21
N HIS A 79 32.98 -2.70 6.98
CA HIS A 79 32.20 -3.93 6.97
C HIS A 79 30.77 -3.69 7.47
N LEU A 80 30.59 -2.94 8.54
CA LEU A 80 29.28 -2.53 9.05
C LEU A 80 28.53 -1.68 8.02
N LYS A 81 29.18 -0.68 7.38
CA LYS A 81 28.58 0.11 6.30
C LYS A 81 28.18 -0.73 5.10
N ARG A 82 29.02 -1.68 4.65
CA ARG A 82 28.72 -2.57 3.51
C ARG A 82 27.58 -3.55 3.81
N THR A 83 27.50 -4.06 5.03
CA THR A 83 26.45 -5.00 5.45
C THR A 83 25.15 -4.29 5.85
N SER A 84 25.25 -3.06 6.34
CA SER A 84 24.11 -2.17 6.56
C SER A 84 23.56 -1.67 5.23
N SER A 85 24.38 -1.31 4.23
CA SER A 85 23.89 -0.87 2.90
C SER A 85 23.22 -1.99 2.08
N LYS A 86 23.48 -3.27 2.39
CA LYS A 86 22.75 -4.40 1.82
C LYS A 86 21.36 -4.62 2.43
N HIS A 87 21.05 -4.01 3.58
CA HIS A 87 19.71 -4.03 4.20
C HIS A 87 19.02 -2.65 4.17
N SER A 88 19.79 -1.58 4.23
CA SER A 88 19.46 -0.25 3.74
C SER A 88 19.78 -0.15 2.25
N GLY A 89 19.36 -1.17 1.49
CA GLY A 89 18.89 -0.88 0.14
C GLY A 89 17.80 0.14 0.37
N LYS A 90 18.12 1.41 0.09
CA LYS A 90 17.13 2.48 0.00
C LYS A 90 15.96 1.82 -0.71
N ARG A 91 14.85 1.62 0.01
CA ARG A 91 13.54 1.79 -0.57
C ARG A 91 13.56 3.24 -1.03
N GLN A 92 14.23 3.48 -2.17
CA GLN A 92 13.66 4.36 -3.15
C GLN A 92 12.27 3.76 -3.31
N VAL A 93 11.31 4.37 -2.63
CA VAL A 93 10.00 4.53 -3.19
C VAL A 93 10.27 5.26 -4.50
N LYS A 94 10.76 4.53 -5.53
CA LYS A 94 10.32 4.80 -6.86
C LYS A 94 8.82 4.76 -6.66
N ILE A 95 8.20 5.94 -6.69
CA ILE A 95 6.81 6.07 -7.10
C ILE A 95 6.84 5.54 -8.53
N ALA A 96 6.93 4.22 -8.64
CA ALA A 96 6.66 3.51 -9.84
C ALA A 96 5.17 3.72 -9.96
N PHE A 97 4.79 4.76 -10.72
CA PHE A 97 3.51 4.74 -11.39
C PHE A 97 3.40 3.33 -11.97
N PRO A 98 2.42 2.52 -11.55
CA PRO A 98 2.31 1.16 -12.00
C PRO A 98 2.03 1.20 -13.50
N SER A 99 3.09 1.16 -14.32
CA SER A 99 3.06 1.02 -15.79
C SER A 99 2.47 -0.34 -16.23
N ARG A 100 2.04 -1.15 -15.26
CA ARG A 100 1.24 -2.35 -15.45
C ARG A 100 -0.09 -2.26 -14.69
N PHE A 101 -0.82 -1.15 -14.82
CA PHE A 101 -2.28 -1.22 -14.84
C PHE A 101 -2.71 -1.96 -16.13
N ARG A 102 -2.37 -3.25 -16.26
CA ARG A 102 -3.28 -4.15 -17.00
C ARG A 102 -4.47 -4.32 -16.06
N ALA A 103 -5.34 -3.32 -16.08
CA ALA A 103 -6.72 -3.50 -15.71
C ALA A 103 -7.26 -4.53 -16.70
N THR A 104 -7.07 -5.82 -16.42
CA THR A 104 -7.98 -6.82 -16.94
C THR A 104 -9.28 -6.50 -16.21
N THR A 105 -10.02 -5.55 -16.78
CA THR A 105 -11.33 -5.12 -16.32
C THR A 105 -12.17 -6.37 -16.26
N SER A 106 -12.49 -6.75 -15.03
CA SER A 106 -13.28 -7.92 -14.77
C SER A 106 -14.72 -7.67 -15.25
N PRO A 107 -15.40 -8.69 -15.77
CA PRO A 107 -16.61 -8.51 -16.57
C PRO A 107 -17.74 -7.83 -15.79
N ALA A 108 -17.89 -8.08 -14.48
CA ALA A 108 -18.93 -7.43 -13.70
C ALA A 108 -18.63 -5.94 -13.45
N THR A 109 -17.38 -5.59 -13.17
CA THR A 109 -16.96 -4.19 -13.08
C THR A 109 -17.27 -3.44 -14.37
N LEU A 110 -16.94 -4.03 -15.52
CA LEU A 110 -17.20 -3.45 -16.83
C LEU A 110 -18.69 -3.29 -17.11
N MET A 111 -19.51 -4.29 -16.74
CA MET A 111 -20.96 -4.21 -16.83
C MET A 111 -21.53 -3.05 -15.99
N ILE A 112 -21.08 -2.90 -14.74
CA ILE A 112 -21.51 -1.80 -13.87
C ILE A 112 -21.10 -0.45 -14.45
N VAL A 113 -19.87 -0.31 -14.94
CA VAL A 113 -19.40 0.93 -15.57
C VAL A 113 -20.21 1.26 -16.83
N ILE A 114 -20.48 0.28 -17.69
CA ILE A 114 -21.31 0.47 -18.89
C ILE A 114 -22.72 0.91 -18.49
N MET A 115 -23.33 0.27 -17.49
CA MET A 115 -24.64 0.66 -16.98
C MET A 115 -24.65 2.11 -16.47
N LEU A 116 -23.59 2.53 -15.77
CA LEU A 116 -23.41 3.90 -15.29
C LEU A 116 -23.26 4.91 -16.43
N ILE A 117 -22.52 4.55 -17.48
CA ILE A 117 -22.36 5.40 -18.67
C ILE A 117 -23.70 5.52 -19.41
N PHE A 118 -24.44 4.43 -19.61
CA PHE A 118 -25.78 4.50 -20.21
C PHE A 118 -26.74 5.35 -19.38
N TYR A 119 -26.69 5.22 -18.05
CA TYR A 119 -27.49 6.06 -17.16
C TYR A 119 -27.09 7.54 -17.26
N LEU A 120 -25.79 7.84 -17.35
CA LEU A 120 -25.30 9.21 -17.56
C LEU A 120 -25.83 9.79 -18.89
N ILE A 121 -25.75 9.01 -19.97
CA ILE A 121 -26.28 9.41 -21.28
C ILE A 121 -27.79 9.65 -21.19
N TYR A 122 -28.54 8.73 -20.57
CA TYR A 122 -29.97 8.86 -20.36
C TYR A 122 -30.35 10.13 -19.58
N GLN A 123 -29.61 10.47 -18.52
CA GLN A 123 -29.82 11.69 -17.75
C GLN A 123 -29.56 12.95 -18.59
N LEU A 124 -28.48 12.97 -19.38
CA LEU A 124 -28.18 14.08 -20.28
C LEU A 124 -29.32 14.29 -21.29
N PHE A 125 -29.83 13.21 -21.90
CA PHE A 125 -30.93 13.32 -22.85
C PHE A 125 -32.24 13.76 -22.19
N ILE A 126 -32.63 13.23 -21.03
CA ILE A 126 -33.95 13.52 -20.43
C ILE A 126 -34.02 14.84 -19.69
N GLN A 127 -32.93 15.29 -19.06
CA GLN A 127 -32.91 16.62 -18.43
C GLN A 127 -33.00 17.74 -19.46
N ASP A 128 -32.44 17.56 -20.67
CA ASP A 128 -32.66 18.48 -21.78
C ASP A 128 -34.13 18.54 -22.24
N PHE A 129 -34.95 17.53 -21.92
CA PHE A 129 -36.38 17.49 -22.23
C PHE A 129 -37.32 17.93 -21.10
N SER A 130 -36.85 18.08 -19.85
CA SER A 130 -37.72 18.23 -18.66
C SER A 130 -37.65 19.56 -17.92
N TYR A 131 -37.02 20.60 -18.49
CA TYR A 131 -37.08 21.97 -17.97
C TYR A 131 -38.48 22.62 -17.99
N THR A 132 -39.53 21.91 -18.47
CA THR A 132 -40.89 22.46 -18.58
C THR A 132 -41.91 21.93 -17.59
N THR A 133 -41.59 20.99 -16.69
CA THR A 133 -42.58 20.53 -15.70
C THR A 133 -41.92 20.14 -14.37
N ASN A 134 -42.02 21.00 -13.35
CA ASN A 134 -42.59 20.67 -12.02
C ASN A 134 -42.15 21.66 -10.93
N THR A 135 -43.14 22.42 -10.44
CA THR A 135 -43.08 23.47 -9.42
C THR A 135 -43.29 22.96 -7.98
N VAL A 136 -43.00 21.70 -7.64
CA VAL A 136 -43.48 21.11 -6.36
C VAL A 136 -42.38 20.63 -5.38
N GLN A 137 -41.08 20.88 -5.61
CA GLN A 137 -40.05 20.58 -4.59
C GLN A 137 -39.09 21.76 -4.33
N ALA A 138 -39.64 22.92 -3.98
CA ALA A 138 -38.92 24.18 -3.82
C ALA A 138 -38.12 24.37 -2.50
N ILE A 139 -37.74 23.33 -1.74
CA ILE A 139 -36.94 23.51 -0.50
C ILE A 139 -35.69 22.61 -0.42
N LYS A 140 -35.46 21.73 -1.40
CA LYS A 140 -34.20 20.99 -1.48
C LYS A 140 -33.44 21.52 -2.69
N GLY A 141 -32.29 22.14 -2.44
CA GLY A 141 -31.45 22.73 -3.49
C GLY A 141 -31.37 21.81 -4.71
N GLU A 142 -31.68 22.33 -5.89
CA GLU A 142 -31.52 21.52 -7.09
C GLU A 142 -30.03 21.22 -7.26
N LEU A 143 -29.68 19.95 -7.31
CA LEU A 143 -28.32 19.55 -7.64
C LEU A 143 -28.01 20.06 -9.04
N GLY A 144 -27.02 20.95 -9.17
CA GLY A 144 -26.65 21.46 -10.48
C GLY A 144 -26.26 20.32 -11.41
N LEU A 145 -26.67 20.37 -12.68
CA LEU A 145 -26.35 19.33 -13.68
C LEU A 145 -24.84 19.07 -13.76
N ALA A 146 -24.03 20.13 -13.65
CA ALA A 146 -22.57 20.03 -13.60
C ALA A 146 -22.05 19.30 -12.35
N GLU A 147 -22.67 19.51 -11.20
CA GLU A 147 -22.30 18.88 -9.93
C GLU A 147 -22.63 17.40 -9.96
N GLY A 148 -23.85 17.05 -10.39
CA GLY A 148 -24.30 15.68 -10.58
C GLY A 148 -23.41 14.91 -11.57
N PHE A 149 -23.05 15.55 -12.68
CA PHE A 149 -22.12 14.99 -13.66
C PHE A 149 -20.73 14.72 -13.07
N LEU A 150 -20.16 15.69 -12.34
CA LEU A 150 -18.84 15.57 -11.71
C LEU A 150 -18.83 14.44 -10.66
N LEU A 151 -19.89 14.33 -9.86
CA LEU A 151 -20.04 13.26 -8.87
C LEU A 151 -20.14 11.88 -9.50
N LEU A 152 -20.85 11.76 -10.62
CA LEU A 152 -20.96 10.51 -11.35
C LEU A 152 -19.63 10.12 -12.01
N LEU A 153 -18.89 11.09 -12.55
CA LEU A 153 -17.56 10.86 -13.13
C LEU A 153 -16.56 10.42 -12.06
N LEU A 154 -16.58 11.07 -10.90
CA LEU A 154 -15.77 10.68 -9.74
C LEU A 154 -16.15 9.27 -9.24
N SER A 155 -17.43 8.95 -9.24
CA SER A 155 -17.97 7.64 -8.89
C SER A 155 -17.46 6.54 -9.82
N ILE A 156 -17.50 6.75 -11.13
CA ILE A 156 -16.94 5.84 -12.13
C ILE A 156 -15.43 5.64 -11.91
N PHE A 157 -14.70 6.73 -11.67
CA PHE A 157 -13.26 6.68 -11.44
C PHE A 157 -12.90 5.83 -10.22
N ILE A 158 -13.62 5.99 -9.11
CA ILE A 158 -13.41 5.20 -7.88
C ILE A 158 -13.76 3.73 -8.11
N LEU A 159 -14.85 3.47 -8.84
CA LEU A 159 -15.26 2.11 -9.16
C LEU A 159 -14.18 1.42 -10.00
N PHE A 160 -13.59 2.12 -10.97
CA PHE A 160 -12.48 1.60 -11.77
C PHE A 160 -11.25 1.24 -10.95
N LEU A 161 -10.94 2.03 -9.91
CA LEU A 161 -9.80 1.78 -9.02
C LEU A 161 -10.05 0.63 -8.03
N SER A 162 -11.26 0.56 -7.46
CA SER A 162 -11.57 -0.28 -6.30
C SER A 162 -12.27 -1.59 -6.65
N ALA A 163 -13.07 -1.65 -7.71
CA ALA A 163 -13.87 -2.82 -8.07
C ALA A 163 -13.04 -4.01 -8.59
N PRO A 164 -12.06 -3.86 -9.52
CA PRO A 164 -11.36 -5.03 -10.06
C PRO A 164 -10.60 -5.86 -9.01
N PRO A 165 -9.93 -5.26 -8.00
CA PRO A 165 -9.35 -6.02 -6.89
C PRO A 165 -10.39 -6.80 -6.08
N LEU A 166 -11.55 -6.19 -5.79
CA LEU A 166 -12.61 -6.82 -5.01
C LEU A 166 -13.30 -7.94 -5.78
N GLU A 167 -13.55 -7.74 -7.08
CA GLU A 167 -14.12 -8.76 -7.96
C GLU A 167 -13.20 -9.99 -8.05
N LYS A 168 -11.88 -9.80 -8.12
CA LYS A 168 -10.93 -10.91 -8.09
C LYS A 168 -10.95 -11.67 -6.76
N LEU A 169 -11.17 -10.99 -5.64
CA LEU A 169 -11.18 -11.58 -4.29
C LEU A 169 -12.45 -12.37 -4.00
N TYR A 170 -13.61 -11.85 -4.38
CA TYR A 170 -14.91 -12.44 -4.06
C TYR A 170 -15.48 -13.28 -5.20
N GLY A 171 -15.08 -13.01 -6.44
CA GLY A 171 -15.72 -13.49 -7.66
C GLY A 171 -16.86 -12.57 -8.09
N SER A 172 -17.17 -12.55 -9.40
CA SER A 172 -18.12 -11.61 -10.02
C SER A 172 -19.49 -11.57 -9.36
N ALA A 173 -20.14 -12.72 -9.15
CA ALA A 173 -21.48 -12.76 -8.54
C ALA A 173 -21.52 -12.17 -7.12
N LYS A 174 -20.55 -12.56 -6.28
CA LYS A 174 -20.46 -12.05 -4.90
C LYS A 174 -20.10 -10.58 -4.85
N PHE A 175 -19.25 -10.13 -5.76
CA PHE A 175 -18.88 -8.73 -5.90
C PHE A 175 -20.08 -7.86 -6.26
N VAL A 176 -20.91 -8.29 -7.23
CA VAL A 176 -22.15 -7.57 -7.60
C VAL A 176 -23.08 -7.45 -6.40
N ALA A 177 -23.28 -8.53 -5.64
CA ALA A 177 -24.09 -8.49 -4.41
C ALA A 177 -23.49 -7.53 -3.36
N LEU A 178 -22.19 -7.62 -3.09
CA LEU A 178 -21.49 -6.74 -2.15
C LEU A 178 -21.52 -5.27 -2.56
N PHE A 179 -21.58 -4.98 -3.86
CA PHE A 179 -21.70 -3.63 -4.38
C PHE A 179 -23.10 -3.06 -4.15
N PHE A 180 -24.15 -3.80 -4.54
CA PHE A 180 -25.52 -3.28 -4.53
C PHE A 180 -26.20 -3.33 -3.16
N ILE A 181 -25.94 -4.33 -2.31
CA ILE A 181 -26.62 -4.50 -1.02
C ILE A 181 -26.52 -3.25 -0.13
N PRO A 182 -25.34 -2.64 0.10
CA PRO A 182 -25.24 -1.43 0.91
C PRO A 182 -26.02 -0.25 0.36
N GLY A 183 -26.01 -0.07 -0.97
CA GLY A 183 -26.76 0.99 -1.63
C GLY A 183 -28.26 0.82 -1.48
N PHE A 184 -28.78 -0.38 -1.73
CA PHE A 184 -30.22 -0.67 -1.60
C PHE A 184 -30.75 -0.58 -0.18
N LEU A 185 -29.96 -0.97 0.83
CA LEU A 185 -30.37 -0.85 2.23
C LEU A 185 -30.49 0.60 2.69
N VAL A 186 -29.69 1.48 2.11
CA VAL A 186 -29.64 2.90 2.46
C VAL A 186 -30.56 3.74 1.57
N PHE A 187 -30.95 3.22 0.41
CA PHE A 187 -31.79 3.89 -0.58
C PHE A 187 -33.08 4.52 -0.02
N PRO A 188 -33.87 3.87 0.88
CA PRO A 188 -35.09 4.47 1.42
C PRO A 188 -34.85 5.70 2.30
N PHE A 189 -33.63 5.87 2.79
CA PHE A 189 -33.22 7.00 3.63
C PHE A 189 -32.61 8.15 2.80
N GLN A 190 -32.47 7.94 1.50
CA GLN A 190 -31.99 8.91 0.53
C GLN A 190 -33.18 9.40 -0.30
N GLN A 191 -33.02 10.49 -1.06
CA GLN A 191 -34.11 11.14 -1.81
C GLN A 191 -34.59 10.32 -3.04
N GLU A 192 -34.53 8.99 -2.95
CA GLU A 192 -34.98 7.98 -3.92
C GLU A 192 -34.40 8.13 -5.34
N THR A 193 -33.37 8.96 -5.54
CA THR A 193 -32.73 9.04 -6.86
C THR A 193 -31.68 7.95 -7.03
N LEU A 194 -31.58 7.43 -8.25
CA LEU A 194 -30.64 6.36 -8.59
C LEU A 194 -29.17 6.77 -8.34
N VAL A 195 -28.84 8.06 -8.48
CA VAL A 195 -27.51 8.62 -8.11
C VAL A 195 -27.21 8.39 -6.64
N HIS A 196 -28.20 8.50 -5.75
CA HIS A 196 -28.03 8.24 -4.33
C HIS A 196 -27.77 6.76 -4.07
N ALA A 197 -28.54 5.86 -4.70
CA ALA A 197 -28.36 4.42 -4.59
C ALA A 197 -26.94 3.99 -5.00
N LEU A 198 -26.43 4.58 -6.08
CA LEU A 198 -25.08 4.33 -6.58
C LEU A 198 -24.01 4.88 -5.64
N SER A 199 -24.20 6.09 -5.12
CA SER A 199 -23.27 6.71 -4.17
C SER A 199 -23.21 5.91 -2.86
N GLY A 200 -24.37 5.40 -2.39
CA GLY A 200 -24.46 4.44 -1.30
C GLY A 200 -23.73 3.13 -1.62
N SER A 201 -23.88 2.59 -2.83
CA SER A 201 -23.19 1.37 -3.28
C SER A 201 -21.66 1.54 -3.28
N ILE A 202 -21.17 2.69 -3.77
CA ILE A 202 -19.73 3.02 -3.79
C ILE A 202 -19.19 3.23 -2.38
N SER A 203 -19.95 3.93 -1.53
CA SER A 203 -19.61 4.08 -0.11
C SER A 203 -19.57 2.72 0.60
N GLY A 204 -20.51 1.83 0.31
CA GLY A 204 -20.49 0.45 0.80
C GLY A 204 -19.26 -0.33 0.32
N LEU A 205 -18.90 -0.18 -0.94
CA LEU A 205 -17.69 -0.78 -1.50
C LEU A 205 -16.42 -0.30 -0.78
N MET A 206 -16.37 0.97 -0.40
CA MET A 206 -15.31 1.51 0.46
C MET A 206 -15.27 0.81 1.82
N GLY A 207 -16.43 0.67 2.46
CA GLY A 207 -16.57 -0.08 3.70
C GLY A 207 -15.99 -1.48 3.60
N VAL A 208 -16.32 -2.20 2.53
CA VAL A 208 -15.79 -3.54 2.24
C VAL A 208 -14.26 -3.50 2.16
N TYR A 209 -13.71 -2.50 1.47
CA TYR A 209 -12.27 -2.33 1.32
C TYR A 209 -11.59 -2.08 2.68
N VAL A 210 -12.16 -1.21 3.52
CA VAL A 210 -11.65 -0.93 4.87
C VAL A 210 -11.69 -2.18 5.75
N GLY A 211 -12.78 -2.94 5.72
CA GLY A 211 -12.85 -4.15 6.54
C GLY A 211 -11.88 -5.24 6.09
N LEU A 212 -11.58 -5.34 4.80
CA LEU A 212 -10.49 -6.18 4.30
C LEU A 212 -9.10 -5.76 4.81
N LEU A 213 -8.87 -4.45 5.00
CA LEU A 213 -7.64 -3.95 5.62
C LEU A 213 -7.56 -4.34 7.10
N VAL A 214 -8.68 -4.20 7.83
CA VAL A 214 -8.77 -4.58 9.25
C VAL A 214 -8.54 -6.07 9.45
N GLN A 215 -9.06 -6.91 8.56
CA GLN A 215 -8.82 -8.36 8.55
C GLN A 215 -7.35 -8.76 8.30
N LYS A 216 -6.42 -7.79 8.16
CA LYS A 216 -4.98 -8.00 7.94
C LYS A 216 -4.70 -9.00 6.82
N ASN A 217 -5.48 -8.93 5.75
CA ASN A 217 -5.24 -9.72 4.55
C ASN A 217 -3.98 -9.16 3.86
N ARG A 218 -2.79 -9.52 4.39
CA ARG A 218 -1.44 -8.98 4.11
C ARG A 218 -1.08 -8.84 2.62
N LYS A 219 -1.86 -9.45 1.73
CA LYS A 219 -1.69 -9.46 0.28
C LYS A 219 -2.45 -8.35 -0.46
N ILE A 220 -3.41 -7.66 0.15
CA ILE A 220 -3.87 -6.34 -0.35
C ILE A 220 -2.78 -5.37 0.05
N VAL A 221 -1.78 -5.33 -0.83
CA VAL A 221 -0.47 -4.72 -0.67
C VAL A 221 -0.62 -3.34 -0.05
N GLN A 222 0.09 -3.15 1.07
CA GLN A 222 0.25 -1.92 1.85
C GLN A 222 0.44 -0.65 1.01
N GLN A 223 0.88 -0.77 -0.25
CA GLN A 223 1.09 0.32 -1.19
C GLN A 223 -0.17 0.71 -1.99
N ARG A 224 -1.09 -0.22 -2.31
CA ARG A 224 -2.36 0.09 -3.00
C ARG A 224 -3.40 0.69 -2.06
N THR A 225 -3.32 0.32 -0.78
CA THR A 225 -4.21 0.81 0.27
C THR A 225 -4.23 2.34 0.34
N TRP A 226 -3.07 2.98 0.36
CA TRP A 226 -3.00 4.44 0.48
C TRP A 226 -3.67 5.18 -0.68
N TRP A 227 -3.50 4.70 -1.92
CA TRP A 227 -4.14 5.31 -3.09
C TRP A 227 -5.65 5.15 -3.06
N VAL A 228 -6.15 3.96 -2.70
CA VAL A 228 -7.59 3.70 -2.64
C VAL A 228 -8.22 4.48 -1.49
N SER A 229 -7.61 4.48 -0.30
CA SER A 229 -8.07 5.28 0.84
C SER A 229 -8.03 6.78 0.55
N GLY A 230 -7.00 7.27 -0.15
CA GLY A 230 -6.91 8.67 -0.58
C GLY A 230 -7.99 9.06 -1.58
N ALA A 231 -8.22 8.23 -2.61
CA ALA A 231 -9.30 8.45 -3.58
C ALA A 231 -10.67 8.51 -2.89
N PHE A 232 -10.88 7.66 -1.89
CA PHE A 232 -12.09 7.67 -1.09
C PHE A 232 -12.22 8.88 -0.15
N ALA A 233 -11.12 9.36 0.44
CA ALA A 233 -11.16 10.60 1.22
C ALA A 233 -11.53 11.79 0.34
N ILE A 234 -11.00 11.85 -0.89
CA ILE A 234 -11.39 12.85 -1.89
C ILE A 234 -12.85 12.70 -2.27
N TYR A 235 -13.36 11.47 -2.41
CA TYR A 235 -14.78 11.21 -2.69
C TYR A 235 -15.72 11.75 -1.64
N PHE A 236 -15.44 11.43 -0.37
CA PHE A 236 -16.21 11.92 0.76
C PHE A 236 -16.08 13.43 0.92
N GLY A 237 -14.88 13.98 0.70
CA GLY A 237 -14.65 15.42 0.67
C GLY A 237 -15.46 16.08 -0.44
N ALA A 238 -15.43 15.55 -1.65
CA ALA A 238 -16.22 16.04 -2.79
C ALA A 238 -17.72 16.00 -2.46
N HIS A 239 -18.25 14.91 -1.90
CA HIS A 239 -19.63 14.85 -1.45
C HIS A 239 -19.92 15.89 -0.36
N TYR A 240 -19.06 16.02 0.65
CA TYR A 240 -19.29 16.93 1.76
C TYR A 240 -19.16 18.41 1.38
N PHE A 241 -18.24 18.77 0.49
CA PHE A 241 -17.99 20.15 0.09
C PHE A 241 -18.87 20.60 -1.09
N LEU A 242 -19.09 19.74 -2.10
CA LEU A 242 -19.93 20.10 -3.26
C LEU A 242 -21.42 19.95 -2.92
N LEU A 243 -21.79 18.97 -2.10
CA LEU A 243 -23.19 18.71 -1.74
C LEU A 243 -23.52 19.12 -0.30
N GLY A 244 -22.63 19.84 0.39
CA GLY A 244 -22.64 20.04 1.85
C GLY A 244 -23.89 20.66 2.47
N VAL A 245 -24.82 21.16 1.64
CA VAL A 245 -26.12 21.69 2.07
C VAL A 245 -27.28 20.77 1.67
N LEU A 246 -27.05 19.85 0.74
CA LEU A 246 -28.06 19.03 0.06
C LEU A 246 -28.16 17.59 0.57
N PHE A 247 -27.04 17.05 1.06
CA PHE A 247 -26.95 15.68 1.50
C PHE A 247 -26.72 15.55 2.99
N SER A 248 -27.59 14.80 3.65
CA SER A 248 -27.28 14.19 4.92
C SER A 248 -26.10 13.23 4.71
N PRO A 249 -24.99 13.34 5.47
CA PRO A 249 -23.85 12.41 5.33
C PRO A 249 -24.15 11.03 5.91
N TYR A 250 -25.19 10.92 6.76
CA TYR A 250 -25.53 9.70 7.49
C TYR A 250 -25.81 8.49 6.59
N PRO A 251 -26.59 8.58 5.50
CA PRO A 251 -26.80 7.46 4.59
C PRO A 251 -25.50 6.91 4.01
N LEU A 252 -24.59 7.77 3.54
CA LEU A 252 -23.32 7.33 2.97
C LEU A 252 -22.45 6.63 4.02
N LEU A 253 -22.36 7.19 5.23
CA LEU A 253 -21.63 6.58 6.34
C LEU A 253 -22.24 5.23 6.76
N SER A 254 -23.57 5.14 6.81
CA SER A 254 -24.29 3.89 7.08
C SER A 254 -24.00 2.84 6.00
N ALA A 255 -23.98 3.22 4.73
CA ALA A 255 -23.64 2.32 3.64
C ALA A 255 -22.20 1.79 3.78
N ALA A 256 -21.24 2.66 4.12
CA ALA A 256 -19.87 2.26 4.40
C ALA A 256 -19.79 1.31 5.60
N LEU A 257 -20.53 1.57 6.67
CA LEU A 257 -20.57 0.67 7.83
C LEU A 257 -21.16 -0.70 7.47
N ILE A 258 -22.24 -0.74 6.70
CA ILE A 258 -22.83 -1.99 6.20
C ILE A 258 -21.83 -2.76 5.35
N GLY A 259 -21.15 -2.09 4.42
CA GLY A 259 -20.10 -2.70 3.60
C GLY A 259 -18.94 -3.25 4.45
N PHE A 260 -18.53 -2.51 5.47
CA PHE A 260 -17.53 -2.96 6.44
C PHE A 260 -17.96 -4.25 7.13
N LEU A 261 -19.17 -4.29 7.68
CA LEU A 261 -19.73 -5.48 8.33
C LEU A 261 -19.85 -6.66 7.36
N LEU A 262 -20.29 -6.43 6.12
CA LEU A 262 -20.36 -7.45 5.09
C LEU A 262 -19.00 -8.07 4.78
N SER A 263 -17.91 -7.28 4.79
CA SER A 263 -16.57 -7.85 4.61
C SER A 263 -16.14 -8.76 5.75
N LEU A 264 -16.67 -8.55 6.97
CA LEU A 264 -16.44 -9.41 8.12
C LEU A 264 -17.14 -10.76 8.00
N ILE A 265 -18.34 -10.76 7.43
CA ILE A 265 -19.20 -11.94 7.30
C ILE A 265 -18.83 -12.74 6.04
N VAL A 266 -18.65 -12.07 4.91
CA VAL A 266 -18.40 -12.71 3.62
C VAL A 266 -16.94 -13.12 3.51
N LYS A 267 -16.69 -14.44 3.59
CA LYS A 267 -15.34 -15.00 3.42
C LYS A 267 -14.81 -14.73 2.01
N SER A 268 -13.66 -14.04 1.92
CA SER A 268 -12.92 -13.84 0.67
C SER A 268 -12.23 -15.14 0.23
N LYS A 269 -12.03 -15.34 -1.08
CA LYS A 269 -11.24 -16.48 -1.57
C LYS A 269 -9.77 -16.25 -1.21
N SER A 270 -9.11 -17.28 -0.66
CA SER A 270 -7.66 -17.21 -0.40
C SER A 270 -6.91 -17.05 -1.73
N TYR A 271 -6.07 -16.01 -1.80
CA TYR A 271 -5.23 -15.71 -2.97
C TYR A 271 -4.37 -16.89 -3.45
N ARG A 272 -4.06 -17.86 -2.57
CA ARG A 272 -3.33 -19.09 -2.95
C ARG A 272 -4.12 -19.90 -3.98
N LYS A 273 -5.43 -20.09 -3.74
CA LYS A 273 -6.30 -20.79 -4.69
C LYS A 273 -6.46 -20.05 -6.02
N ILE A 274 -6.45 -18.71 -6.01
CA ILE A 274 -6.56 -17.90 -7.25
C ILE A 274 -5.26 -17.96 -8.05
N ALA A 275 -4.10 -17.92 -7.38
CA ALA A 275 -2.81 -18.08 -8.04
C ALA A 275 -2.69 -19.47 -8.67
N ASP A 276 -3.10 -20.52 -7.96
CA ASP A 276 -3.04 -21.90 -8.43
C ASP A 276 -4.00 -22.18 -9.62
N MET A 277 -5.14 -21.49 -9.70
CA MET A 277 -6.05 -21.60 -10.85
C MET A 277 -5.48 -20.99 -12.14
N LYS A 278 -4.60 -19.98 -12.04
CA LYS A 278 -4.00 -19.31 -13.21
C LYS A 278 -2.88 -20.11 -13.87
N TRP A 279 -2.43 -21.20 -13.25
CA TRP A 279 -1.39 -22.09 -13.77
C TRP A 279 -1.94 -23.40 -14.34
N ARG A 280 -3.26 -23.62 -14.27
CA ARG A 280 -3.92 -24.86 -14.75
C ARG A 280 -4.83 -24.65 -15.98
N GLY A 281 -4.86 -23.45 -16.53
CA GLY A 281 -5.56 -23.13 -17.79
C GLY A 281 -4.64 -22.30 -18.67
#